data_AF-A0A0B7BPQ3-F1
#
_entry.id   AF-A0A0B7BPQ3-F1
#
_cell.length_a   1.000
_cell.length_b   1.000
_cell.length_c   1.000
_cell.angle_alpha   90.00
_cell.angle_beta   90.00
_cell.angle_gamma   90.00
#
_symmetry.space_group_name_H-M   'P 1'
#
loop_
_entity.id
_entity.type
_entity.pdbx_description
1 polymer ?
#
loop_
_entity_poly.entity_id
_entity_poly.type
_entity_poly.pdbx_seq_one_letter_code
_entity_poly.pdbx_strand_id
1 'polypeptide(L)'
;GRDPQFPLRVWNHHEASAERSPKTTNCCEGFHNSLNSIFHCSHPSIWLLLDGLERDLACHKLTLEKARVGQPEVKKKKYEALHQQVAHVVQGYAEEQDKLSFLRRMANLQ
;
A
#
# COMPACT_ATOMS: atom_id res chain seq x y z
N GLY A 1 -22.09 -8.38 21.31
CA GLY A 1 -22.60 -7.41 20.31
C GLY A 1 -23.48 -8.13 19.31
N ARG A 2 -24.32 -7.41 18.55
CA ARG A 2 -25.10 -8.00 17.44
C ARG A 2 -24.14 -8.41 16.30
N ASP A 3 -24.40 -9.56 15.69
CA ASP A 3 -23.63 -10.02 14.54
C ASP A 3 -23.87 -9.12 13.31
N PRO A 4 -22.85 -8.96 12.45
CA PRO A 4 -23.00 -8.15 11.25
C PRO A 4 -24.01 -8.78 10.29
N GLN A 5 -24.77 -7.93 9.58
CA GLN A 5 -25.75 -8.37 8.57
C GLN A 5 -25.09 -9.18 7.44
N PHE A 6 -23.83 -8.86 7.12
CA PHE A 6 -23.05 -9.55 6.10
C PHE A 6 -21.87 -10.30 6.74
N PRO A 7 -21.64 -11.57 6.36
CA PRO A 7 -20.48 -12.33 6.82
C PRO A 7 -19.15 -11.63 6.50
N LEU A 8 -18.15 -11.76 7.37
CA LEU A 8 -16.86 -11.08 7.19
C LEU A 8 -16.16 -11.45 5.88
N ARG A 9 -16.31 -12.69 5.43
CA ARG A 9 -15.71 -13.18 4.17
C ARG A 9 -16.14 -12.37 2.95
N VAL A 10 -17.28 -11.68 2.99
CA VAL A 10 -17.75 -10.83 1.86
C VAL A 10 -17.38 -9.36 2.04
N TRP A 11 -16.67 -9.00 3.10
CA TRP A 11 -16.22 -7.62 3.31
C TRP A 11 -15.05 -7.30 2.37
N ASN A 12 -15.04 -6.09 1.83
CA ASN A 12 -13.96 -5.61 0.98
C ASN A 12 -12.61 -5.77 1.69
N HIS A 13 -11.60 -6.22 0.94
CA HIS A 13 -10.23 -6.44 1.42
C HIS A 13 -10.08 -7.40 2.62
N HIS A 14 -11.11 -8.19 2.97
CA HIS A 14 -10.98 -9.18 4.05
C HIS A 14 -9.89 -10.22 3.75
N GLU A 15 -9.97 -10.87 2.59
CA GLU A 15 -8.96 -11.85 2.14
C GLU A 15 -7.59 -11.19 1.96
N ALA A 16 -7.55 -10.01 1.33
CA ALA A 16 -6.32 -9.24 1.15
C ALA A 16 -5.62 -8.91 2.49
N SER A 17 -6.40 -8.64 3.54
CA SER A 17 -5.89 -8.37 4.89
C SER A 17 -5.32 -9.63 5.54
N ALA A 18 -5.96 -10.78 5.34
CA ALA A 18 -5.48 -12.07 5.83
C ALA A 18 -4.19 -12.51 5.11
N GLU A 19 -4.13 -12.32 3.79
CA GLU A 19 -2.99 -12.66 2.93
C GLU A 19 -1.86 -11.63 2.97
N ARG A 20 -2.09 -10.49 3.63
CA ARG A 20 -1.18 -9.33 3.65
C ARG A 20 -0.84 -8.85 2.22
N SER A 21 -1.80 -8.99 1.32
CA SER A 21 -1.72 -8.62 -0.08
C SER A 21 -1.44 -7.13 -0.23
N PRO A 22 -0.77 -6.70 -1.32
CA PRO A 22 -0.52 -5.29 -1.58
C PRO A 22 -1.84 -4.48 -1.53
N LYS A 23 -1.81 -3.30 -0.89
CA LYS A 23 -2.93 -2.36 -0.98
C LYS A 23 -3.17 -2.00 -2.45
N THR A 24 -4.41 -1.73 -2.82
CA THR A 24 -4.81 -1.31 -4.18
C THR A 24 -4.37 0.12 -4.51
N THR A 25 -3.23 0.58 -3.97
CA THR A 25 -2.58 1.79 -4.48
C THR A 25 -2.23 1.46 -5.92
N ASN A 26 -3.04 1.99 -6.83
CA ASN A 26 -2.94 1.67 -8.24
C ASN A 26 -1.51 2.01 -8.66
N CYS A 27 -0.86 1.15 -9.46
CA CYS A 27 0.48 1.44 -9.97
C CYS A 27 0.53 2.83 -10.65
N CYS A 28 -0.59 3.27 -11.23
CA CYS A 28 -0.77 4.62 -11.76
C CYS A 28 -0.67 5.73 -10.70
N GLU A 29 -1.24 5.55 -9.51
CA GLU A 29 -1.14 6.54 -8.42
C GLU A 29 0.30 6.63 -7.91
N GLY A 30 0.96 5.48 -7.76
CA GLY A 30 2.38 5.43 -7.39
C GLY A 30 3.27 6.12 -8.41
N PHE A 31 3.05 5.84 -9.70
CA PHE A 31 3.75 6.48 -10.80
C PHE A 31 3.52 7.99 -10.84
N HIS A 32 2.26 8.43 -10.76
CA HIS A 32 1.92 9.85 -10.76
C HIS A 32 2.53 10.59 -9.56
N ASN A 33 2.51 9.98 -8.37
CA ASN A 33 3.15 10.56 -7.19
C ASN A 33 4.69 10.64 -7.33
N SER A 34 5.32 9.63 -7.92
CA SER A 34 6.75 9.67 -8.26
C SER A 34 7.06 10.82 -9.21
N LEU A 35 6.30 10.96 -10.30
CA LEU A 35 6.46 12.05 -11.25
C LEU A 35 6.25 13.43 -10.60
N ASN A 36 5.21 13.61 -9.79
CA ASN A 36 4.99 14.87 -9.07
C ASN A 36 6.13 15.19 -8.09
N SER A 37 6.79 14.18 -7.51
CA SER A 37 7.96 14.40 -6.66
C SER A 37 9.20 14.84 -7.44
N ILE A 38 9.27 14.57 -8.74
CA ILE A 38 10.33 15.06 -9.62
C ILE A 38 10.04 16.51 -10.04
N PHE A 39 8.79 16.77 -10.43
CA PHE A 39 8.35 18.07 -10.91
C PHE A 39 7.68 18.87 -9.79
N HIS A 40 8.46 19.75 -9.13
CA HIS A 40 7.97 20.66 -8.10
C HIS A 40 7.23 21.90 -8.67
N CYS A 41 6.60 21.76 -9.84
CA CYS A 41 5.92 22.85 -10.53
C CYS A 41 4.77 22.33 -11.41
N SER A 42 3.73 23.15 -11.60
CA SER A 42 2.55 22.78 -12.39
C SER A 42 2.81 22.74 -13.89
N HIS A 43 3.78 23.51 -14.37
CA HIS A 43 4.08 23.68 -15.80
C HIS A 43 5.60 23.66 -16.04
N PRO A 44 6.24 22.48 -16.03
CA PRO A 44 7.67 22.37 -16.32
C PRO A 44 7.96 22.81 -17.76
N SER A 45 9.12 23.44 -17.96
CA SER A 45 9.62 23.64 -19.33
C SER A 45 9.90 22.28 -19.99
N ILE A 46 9.90 22.23 -21.31
CA ILE A 46 10.19 20.99 -22.05
C ILE A 46 11.54 20.38 -21.63
N TRP A 47 12.55 21.21 -21.35
CA TRP A 47 13.85 20.76 -20.90
C TRP A 47 13.82 20.13 -19.51
N LEU A 48 13.10 20.76 -18.57
CA LEU A 48 12.93 20.21 -17.23
C LEU A 48 12.16 18.89 -17.26
N LEU A 49 11.13 18.81 -18.11
CA LEU A 49 10.36 17.58 -18.34
C LEU A 49 11.27 16.44 -18.81
N LEU A 50 12.07 16.68 -19.85
CA LEU A 50 12.97 15.67 -20.40
C LEU A 50 14.00 15.19 -19.37
N ASP A 51 14.63 16.12 -18.65
CA ASP A 51 15.60 15.80 -17.59
C ASP A 51 14.96 15.03 -16.42
N GLY A 52 13.71 15.34 -16.06
CA GLY A 52 12.97 14.58 -15.06
C GLY A 52 12.62 13.16 -15.51
N LEU A 53 12.18 12.99 -16.77
CA LEU A 53 11.85 11.68 -17.34
C LEU A 53 13.09 10.78 -17.48
N GLU A 54 14.24 11.35 -17.85
CA GLU A 54 15.50 10.59 -17.91
C GLU A 54 15.89 10.03 -16.54
N ARG A 55 15.74 10.84 -15.48
CA ARG A 55 15.98 10.42 -14.09
C ARG A 55 15.01 9.32 -13.65
N ASP A 56 13.72 9.48 -13.94
CA ASP A 56 12.70 8.46 -13.62
C ASP A 56 12.99 7.12 -14.34
N LEU A 57 13.37 7.18 -15.61
CA LEU A 57 13.76 6.00 -16.39
C LEU A 57 14.99 5.31 -15.81
N ALA A 58 15.99 6.06 -15.36
CA ALA A 58 17.19 5.50 -14.74
C ALA A 58 16.84 4.74 -13.44
N CYS A 59 15.95 5.28 -12.61
CA CYS A 59 15.44 4.60 -11.42
C CYS A 59 14.74 3.28 -11.78
N HIS A 60 13.82 3.30 -12.76
CA HIS A 60 13.10 2.10 -13.19
C HIS A 60 14.03 1.01 -13.75
N LYS A 61 15.04 1.40 -14.54
CA LYS A 61 16.07 0.48 -15.03
C LYS A 61 16.82 -0.18 -13.87
N LEU A 62 17.23 0.61 -12.87
CA LEU A 62 17.91 0.07 -11.70
C LEU A 62 17.03 -0.93 -10.94
N THR A 63 15.75 -0.60 -10.70
CA THR A 63 14.80 -1.50 -10.05
C THR A 63 14.61 -2.80 -10.84
N LEU A 64 14.54 -2.72 -12.18
CA LEU A 64 14.43 -3.88 -13.05
C LEU A 64 15.68 -4.78 -13.00
N GLU A 65 16.88 -4.19 -13.10
CA GLU A 65 18.13 -4.96 -13.03
C GLU A 65 18.31 -5.63 -11.66
N LYS A 66 17.99 -4.91 -10.58
CA LYS A 66 17.95 -5.48 -9.23
C LYS A 66 17.02 -6.69 -9.14
N ALA A 67 15.80 -6.58 -9.71
CA ALA A 67 14.87 -7.70 -9.76
C ALA A 67 15.40 -8.88 -10.59
N ARG A 68 16.05 -8.61 -11.74
CA ARG A 68 16.69 -9.65 -12.59
C ARG A 68 17.78 -10.42 -11.86
N VAL A 69 18.55 -9.76 -11.01
CA VAL A 69 19.61 -10.37 -10.19
C VAL A 69 19.04 -11.05 -8.91
N GLY A 70 17.72 -11.10 -8.76
CA GLY A 70 17.07 -11.71 -7.59
C GLY A 70 17.15 -10.87 -6.32
N GLN A 71 17.42 -9.57 -6.44
CA GLN A 71 17.45 -8.60 -5.35
C GLN A 71 16.31 -7.58 -5.50
N PRO A 72 15.04 -7.99 -5.46
CA PRO A 72 13.92 -7.06 -5.60
C PRO A 72 13.94 -6.01 -4.49
N GLU A 73 13.33 -4.85 -4.74
CA GLU A 73 13.20 -3.82 -3.72
C GLU A 73 12.45 -4.34 -2.50
N VAL A 74 13.05 -4.11 -1.33
CA VAL A 74 12.49 -4.53 -0.04
C VAL A 74 11.36 -3.55 0.33
N LYS A 75 10.19 -4.10 0.67
CA LYS A 75 9.08 -3.30 1.21
C LYS A 75 9.56 -2.58 2.48
N LYS A 76 9.13 -1.33 2.68
CA LYS A 76 9.49 -0.61 3.91
C LYS A 76 8.91 -1.36 5.12
N LYS A 77 9.75 -1.65 6.12
CA LYS A 77 9.37 -2.37 7.36
C LYS A 77 8.09 -1.83 8.02
N LYS A 78 7.86 -0.51 7.94
CA LYS A 78 6.64 0.12 8.46
C LYS A 78 5.35 -0.45 7.84
N TYR A 79 5.36 -0.75 6.55
CA TYR A 79 4.19 -1.30 5.85
C TYR A 79 4.00 -2.77 6.15
N GLU A 80 5.09 -3.52 6.32
CA GLU A 80 5.03 -4.91 6.77
C GLU A 80 4.47 -5.01 8.19
N ALA A 81 4.95 -4.18 9.12
CA ALA A 81 4.43 -4.10 10.47
C ALA A 81 2.94 -3.72 10.48
N LEU A 82 2.54 -2.76 9.63
CA LEU A 82 1.14 -2.39 9.48
C LEU A 82 0.28 -3.54 8.98
N HIS A 83 0.71 -4.25 7.93
CA HIS A 83 0.00 -5.43 7.43
C HIS A 83 -0.11 -6.54 8.48
N GLN A 84 0.94 -6.74 9.30
CA GLN A 84 0.91 -7.69 10.40
C GLN A 84 -0.13 -7.30 11.46
N GLN A 85 -0.18 -6.02 11.84
CA GLN A 85 -1.16 -5.53 12.81
C GLN A 85 -2.59 -5.63 12.29
N VAL A 86 -2.83 -5.25 11.03
CA VAL A 86 -4.15 -5.39 10.39
C VAL A 86 -4.58 -6.85 10.34
N ALA A 87 -3.71 -7.76 9.89
CA ALA A 87 -4.01 -9.18 9.85
C ALA A 87 -4.36 -9.73 11.24
N HIS A 88 -3.61 -9.34 12.27
CA HIS A 88 -3.86 -9.74 13.66
C HIS A 88 -5.22 -9.26 14.17
N VAL A 89 -5.56 -7.98 13.94
CA VAL A 89 -6.85 -7.42 14.36
C VAL A 89 -8.03 -8.08 13.63
N VAL A 90 -7.89 -8.35 12.32
CA VAL A 90 -8.92 -9.05 11.52
C VAL A 90 -9.13 -10.48 12.00
N GLN A 91 -8.06 -11.23 12.27
CA GLN A 91 -8.13 -12.61 12.79
C GLN A 91 -8.84 -12.67 14.16
N GLY A 92 -8.61 -11.68 15.02
CA GLY A 92 -9.24 -11.59 16.35
C GLY A 92 -10.72 -11.18 16.34
N TYR A 93 -11.33 -10.91 15.18
CA TYR A 93 -12.70 -10.42 15.13
C TYR A 93 -13.72 -11.38 15.75
N ALA A 94 -13.56 -12.69 15.54
CA ALA A 94 -14.52 -13.69 16.01
C ALA A 94 -14.56 -13.77 17.55
N GLU A 95 -13.40 -13.63 18.19
CA GLU A 95 -13.20 -13.75 19.64
C GLU A 95 -13.56 -12.46 20.40
N GLU A 96 -13.55 -11.30 19.71
CA GLU A 96 -13.84 -10.01 20.30
C GLU A 96 -15.34 -9.87 20.65
N GLN A 97 -15.66 -9.76 21.94
CA GLN A 97 -17.04 -9.56 22.42
C GLN A 97 -17.56 -8.14 22.10
N ASP A 98 -16.65 -7.16 22.12
CA ASP A 98 -16.93 -5.76 21.78
C ASP A 98 -16.48 -5.39 20.36
N LYS A 99 -17.42 -5.46 19.42
CA LYS A 99 -17.16 -5.10 18.01
C LYS A 99 -16.77 -3.63 17.83
N LEU A 100 -17.11 -2.73 18.77
CA LEU A 100 -16.67 -1.33 18.70
C LEU A 100 -15.18 -1.19 19.00
N SER A 101 -14.65 -2.00 19.91
CA SER A 101 -13.21 -2.06 20.18
C SER A 101 -12.42 -2.52 18.95
N PHE A 102 -12.94 -3.50 18.20
CA PHE A 102 -12.37 -3.87 16.90
C PHE A 102 -12.32 -2.68 15.92
N LEU A 103 -13.45 -1.98 15.73
CA LEU A 103 -13.52 -0.84 14.80
C LEU A 103 -12.57 0.30 15.22
N ARG A 104 -12.47 0.59 16.52
CA ARG A 104 -11.53 1.59 17.06
C ARG A 104 -10.08 1.20 16.80
N ARG A 105 -9.71 -0.07 17.01
CA ARG A 105 -8.37 -0.57 16.71
C ARG A 105 -8.06 -0.41 15.22
N MET A 106 -8.99 -0.80 14.35
CA MET A 106 -8.83 -0.63 12.90
C MET A 106 -8.69 0.85 12.48
N ALA A 107 -9.47 1.75 13.08
CA ALA A 107 -9.39 3.19 12.80
C ALA A 107 -8.04 3.81 13.22
N ASN A 108 -7.41 3.27 14.26
CA ASN A 108 -6.09 3.73 14.73
C ASN A 108 -4.92 3.11 13.94
N LEU A 109 -5.17 2.17 13.01
CA LEU A 109 -4.17 1.52 12.16
C LEU A 109 -4.06 2.17 10.76
N GLN A 110 -4.29 3.48 10.65
CA GLN A 110 -4.20 4.21 9.37
C GLN A 110 -2.81 4.80 9.12
#